data_AF-A0A453LC65-F1
#
_entry.id   AF-A0A453LC65-F1
#
_cell.length_a   1.000
_cell.length_b   1.000
_cell.length_c   1.000
_cell.angle_alpha   90.00
_cell.angle_beta   90.00
_cell.angle_gamma   90.00
#
_symmetry.space_group_name_H-M   'P 1'
#
loop_
_entity.id
_entity.type
_entity.pdbx_description
1 polymer ?
#
loop_
_entity_poly.entity_id
_entity_poly.type
_entity_poly.pdbx_seq_one_letter_code
_entity_poly.pdbx_strand_id
1 'polypeptide(L)'
;THETHPPERVVHSSISRLQITSSSVLPRKEAMAAAAAEVSNKRVVLKRHVTGFPTEDDMELVPATARLAVPPGSAAVVLKNLYLSCDPYMRSRMSRHDEPSYVPDFVQGEVLTALGVSKVVESGHQDYKPGDLVWGMTGCEEYTLITNLESHFKINHPELPLSYYTGVLGMPGFTAYAGFFEVAKPKKGDYVFVSAASGAVGQLVGQLAKITGCYVVGSAGSDEKVNLLKTKFGFDNAFNYKKEQDLTATLKRLIASSSTIFFCSSDFQLIGPVNQEFLVPCYLLSGTSQRASTSTSRTWVARCWMRCCST
;
A
#
# COMPACT_ATOMS: atom_id res chain seq x y z
N THR A 1 -57.79 -96.38 -16.28
CA THR A 1 -56.76 -96.04 -17.30
C THR A 1 -55.51 -95.57 -16.57
N HIS A 2 -54.33 -95.70 -17.20
CA HIS A 2 -53.06 -95.96 -16.52
C HIS A 2 -52.47 -94.89 -15.57
N GLU A 3 -51.58 -95.38 -14.70
CA GLU A 3 -50.68 -94.68 -13.79
C GLU A 3 -49.57 -93.89 -14.53
N THR A 4 -48.92 -92.93 -13.85
CA THR A 4 -47.50 -93.03 -13.40
C THR A 4 -47.02 -91.72 -12.72
N HIS A 5 -45.88 -91.80 -12.00
CA HIS A 5 -45.37 -90.80 -11.05
C HIS A 5 -44.19 -89.93 -11.60
N PRO A 6 -43.74 -88.88 -10.89
CA PRO A 6 -42.74 -87.89 -11.35
C PRO A 6 -41.28 -88.31 -11.05
N PRO A 7 -40.27 -87.47 -11.34
CA PRO A 7 -39.77 -86.52 -10.31
C PRO A 7 -39.57 -85.09 -10.93
N GLU A 8 -38.96 -84.06 -10.31
CA GLU A 8 -38.19 -83.92 -9.06
C GLU A 8 -38.39 -82.53 -8.41
N ARG A 9 -37.33 -81.91 -7.84
CA ARG A 9 -37.26 -80.54 -7.31
C ARG A 9 -35.90 -79.90 -7.63
N VAL A 10 -35.88 -78.59 -7.86
CA VAL A 10 -34.70 -77.76 -7.54
C VAL A 10 -35.15 -76.57 -6.71
N VAL A 11 -34.54 -76.43 -5.53
CA VAL A 11 -34.71 -75.28 -4.64
C VAL A 11 -33.67 -74.24 -5.02
N HIS A 12 -34.07 -72.99 -5.28
CA HIS A 12 -33.15 -71.86 -5.18
C HIS A 12 -33.79 -70.64 -4.53
N SER A 13 -33.00 -70.04 -3.65
CA SER A 13 -33.32 -68.92 -2.78
C SER A 13 -33.47 -67.60 -3.54
N SER A 14 -34.30 -66.72 -2.99
CA SER A 14 -34.39 -65.32 -3.38
C SER A 14 -33.03 -64.63 -3.28
N ILE A 15 -32.45 -64.26 -4.42
CA ILE A 15 -31.32 -63.32 -4.50
C ILE A 15 -31.81 -62.08 -5.23
N SER A 16 -32.01 -61.00 -4.48
CA SER A 16 -32.34 -59.68 -5.01
C SER A 16 -31.22 -59.20 -5.93
N ARG A 17 -31.46 -59.12 -7.24
CA ARG A 17 -30.58 -58.37 -8.13
C ARG A 17 -30.73 -56.89 -7.80
N LEU A 18 -29.69 -56.28 -7.23
CA LEU A 18 -29.51 -54.84 -7.32
C LEU A 18 -29.46 -54.48 -8.81
N GLN A 19 -30.50 -53.80 -9.31
CA GLN A 19 -30.33 -52.97 -10.48
C GLN A 19 -29.47 -51.79 -10.04
N ILE A 20 -28.22 -51.77 -10.50
CA ILE A 20 -27.39 -50.56 -10.47
C ILE A 20 -28.05 -49.60 -11.46
N THR A 21 -28.93 -48.74 -10.95
CA THR A 21 -29.50 -47.65 -11.73
C THR A 21 -28.38 -46.70 -12.12
N SER A 22 -28.38 -46.30 -13.39
CA SER A 22 -27.36 -45.42 -13.96
C SER A 22 -27.18 -44.18 -13.10
N SER A 23 -25.93 -43.88 -12.73
CA SER A 23 -25.58 -42.63 -12.07
C SER A 23 -26.14 -41.45 -12.86
N SER A 24 -26.86 -40.57 -12.15
CA SER A 24 -27.36 -39.32 -12.70
C SER A 24 -26.18 -38.49 -13.21
N VAL A 25 -26.03 -38.43 -14.53
CA VAL A 25 -25.06 -37.55 -15.19
C VAL A 25 -25.51 -36.12 -14.92
N LEU A 26 -24.94 -35.50 -13.89
CA LEU A 26 -25.05 -34.06 -13.66
C LEU A 26 -24.67 -33.33 -14.96
N PRO A 27 -25.44 -32.31 -15.38
CA PRO A 27 -25.23 -31.67 -16.67
C PRO A 27 -23.82 -31.05 -16.71
N ARG A 28 -23.03 -31.50 -17.69
CA ARG A 28 -21.60 -31.16 -17.88
C ARG A 28 -21.31 -29.65 -17.95
N LYS A 29 -22.34 -28.79 -18.08
CA LYS A 29 -22.25 -27.33 -17.99
C LYS A 29 -21.90 -26.82 -16.59
N GLU A 30 -22.34 -27.49 -15.52
CA GLU A 30 -22.05 -27.06 -14.14
C GLU A 30 -20.63 -27.49 -13.71
N ALA A 31 -20.22 -28.70 -14.09
CA ALA A 31 -18.84 -29.18 -13.90
C ALA A 31 -17.81 -28.50 -14.82
N MET A 32 -18.25 -27.66 -15.78
CA MET A 32 -17.39 -26.83 -16.64
C MET A 32 -17.47 -25.33 -16.30
N ALA A 33 -18.04 -24.96 -15.16
CA ALA A 33 -17.70 -23.70 -14.50
C ALA A 33 -16.22 -23.80 -14.08
N ALA A 34 -15.35 -23.24 -14.91
CA ALA A 34 -13.92 -23.50 -14.99
C ALA A 34 -13.24 -23.81 -13.64
N ALA A 35 -12.42 -24.87 -13.63
CA ALA A 35 -11.36 -25.02 -12.64
C ALA A 35 -10.41 -23.83 -12.81
N ALA A 36 -10.63 -22.79 -12.02
CA ALA A 36 -9.84 -21.58 -12.01
C ALA A 36 -8.37 -21.96 -11.84
N ALA A 37 -7.48 -21.39 -12.66
CA ALA A 37 -6.06 -21.66 -12.54
C ALA A 37 -5.59 -21.23 -11.15
N GLU A 38 -5.26 -22.20 -10.29
CA GLU A 38 -4.56 -21.96 -9.04
C GLU A 38 -3.07 -21.77 -9.36
N VAL A 39 -2.53 -20.63 -8.93
CA VAL A 39 -1.12 -20.26 -9.15
C VAL A 39 -0.43 -20.04 -7.81
N SER A 40 0.90 -20.18 -7.79
CA SER A 40 1.71 -19.74 -6.66
C SER A 40 1.54 -18.24 -6.43
N ASN A 41 1.44 -17.84 -5.17
CA ASN A 41 1.28 -16.46 -4.74
C ASN A 41 2.04 -16.27 -3.42
N LYS A 42 3.26 -15.75 -3.48
CA LYS A 42 4.03 -15.37 -2.30
C LYS A 42 3.36 -14.18 -1.62
N ARG A 43 3.26 -14.20 -0.30
CA ARG A 43 2.67 -13.12 0.51
C ARG A 43 3.63 -12.64 1.59
N VAL A 44 3.62 -11.35 1.91
CA VAL A 44 4.28 -10.81 3.10
C VAL A 44 3.22 -10.59 4.18
N VAL A 45 3.36 -11.29 5.31
CA VAL A 45 2.42 -11.23 6.44
C VAL A 45 3.03 -10.56 7.66
N LEU A 46 2.20 -10.00 8.55
CA LEU A 46 2.66 -9.47 9.84
C LEU A 46 2.77 -10.61 10.87
N LYS A 47 3.97 -10.88 11.40
CA LYS A 47 4.17 -11.96 12.37
C LYS A 47 3.66 -11.64 13.77
N ARG A 48 3.70 -10.36 14.15
CA ARG A 48 3.30 -9.81 15.46
C ARG A 48 3.13 -8.30 15.38
N HIS A 49 2.36 -7.72 16.29
CA HIS A 49 2.32 -6.26 16.45
C HIS A 49 3.66 -5.71 16.93
N VAL A 50 3.99 -4.50 16.47
CA VAL A 50 5.29 -3.84 16.66
C VAL A 50 5.18 -2.71 17.68
N THR A 51 6.12 -2.69 18.62
CA THR A 51 6.37 -1.58 19.55
C THR A 51 7.71 -0.94 19.20
N GLY A 52 7.77 0.40 19.07
CA GLY A 52 9.00 1.08 18.64
C GLY A 52 9.26 0.97 17.13
N PHE A 53 10.51 0.75 16.71
CA PHE A 53 10.86 0.61 15.30
C PHE A 53 10.64 -0.84 14.80
N PRO A 54 10.13 -1.03 13.57
CA PRO A 54 9.92 -2.36 13.01
C PRO A 54 11.24 -2.97 12.54
N THR A 55 11.30 -4.30 12.59
CA THR A 55 12.43 -5.12 12.12
C THR A 55 11.98 -6.07 11.01
N GLU A 56 12.92 -6.68 10.28
CA GLU A 56 12.58 -7.72 9.30
C GLU A 56 11.92 -8.94 9.98
N ASP A 57 12.31 -9.26 11.22
CA ASP A 57 11.76 -10.36 12.03
C ASP A 57 10.29 -10.17 12.48
N ASP A 58 9.70 -9.01 12.21
CA ASP A 58 8.28 -8.74 12.46
C ASP A 58 7.39 -9.10 11.26
N MET A 59 8.00 -9.46 10.12
CA MET A 59 7.31 -9.82 8.87
C MET A 59 7.77 -11.19 8.39
N GLU A 60 6.95 -11.87 7.59
CA GLU A 60 7.30 -13.18 7.00
C GLU A 60 6.91 -13.25 5.54
N LEU A 61 7.78 -13.82 4.70
CA LEU A 61 7.45 -14.20 3.34
C LEU A 61 6.91 -15.64 3.34
N VAL A 62 5.59 -15.79 3.19
CA VAL A 62 4.93 -17.09 3.20
C VAL A 62 4.52 -17.51 1.78
N PRO A 63 4.68 -18.80 1.42
CA PRO A 63 4.12 -19.34 0.19
C PRO A 63 2.60 -19.55 0.36
N ALA A 64 1.81 -19.10 -0.62
CA ALA A 64 0.38 -19.40 -0.70
C ALA A 64 -0.02 -19.69 -2.15
N THR A 65 -1.30 -19.97 -2.37
CA THR A 65 -1.89 -20.04 -3.72
C THR A 65 -2.94 -18.93 -3.91
N ALA A 66 -3.17 -18.55 -5.16
CA ALA A 66 -4.26 -17.67 -5.58
C ALA A 66 -5.08 -18.34 -6.68
N ARG A 67 -6.41 -18.15 -6.63
CA ARG A 67 -7.31 -18.52 -7.73
C ARG A 67 -7.43 -17.36 -8.69
N LEU A 68 -7.11 -17.60 -9.97
CA LEU A 68 -7.32 -16.61 -11.04
C LEU A 68 -8.77 -16.65 -11.55
N ALA A 69 -9.73 -16.47 -10.63
CA ALA A 69 -11.14 -16.32 -10.93
C ALA A 69 -11.85 -15.49 -9.85
N VAL A 70 -12.91 -14.78 -10.26
CA VAL A 70 -13.80 -14.05 -9.36
C VAL A 70 -14.96 -14.94 -8.91
N PRO A 71 -15.51 -14.77 -7.69
CA PRO A 71 -16.72 -15.47 -7.28
C PRO A 71 -17.90 -15.18 -8.24
N PRO A 72 -18.67 -16.21 -8.68
CA PRO A 72 -19.79 -16.01 -9.59
C PRO A 72 -20.81 -14.99 -9.08
N GLY A 73 -21.19 -14.04 -9.93
CA GLY A 73 -22.15 -12.96 -9.59
C GLY A 73 -21.58 -11.85 -8.70
N SER A 74 -20.31 -11.90 -8.29
CA SER A 74 -19.66 -10.80 -7.56
C SER A 74 -19.09 -9.75 -8.51
N ALA A 75 -19.05 -8.49 -8.06
CA ALA A 75 -18.32 -7.41 -8.72
C ALA A 75 -16.82 -7.37 -8.32
N ALA A 76 -16.26 -8.50 -7.90
CA ALA A 76 -14.87 -8.59 -7.48
C ALA A 76 -13.91 -8.56 -8.69
N VAL A 77 -12.63 -8.29 -8.41
CA VAL A 77 -11.57 -8.21 -9.42
C VAL A 77 -10.31 -8.92 -8.90
N VAL A 78 -9.71 -9.80 -9.70
CA VAL A 78 -8.39 -10.39 -9.42
C VAL A 78 -7.32 -9.50 -10.03
N LEU A 79 -6.44 -8.98 -9.18
CA LEU A 79 -5.31 -8.15 -9.55
C LEU A 79 -4.01 -8.97 -9.51
N LYS A 80 -3.12 -8.75 -10.48
CA LYS A 80 -1.70 -9.10 -10.38
C LYS A 80 -0.92 -7.85 -9.99
N ASN A 81 -0.27 -7.88 -8.85
CA ASN A 81 0.46 -6.72 -8.32
C ASN A 81 1.81 -6.58 -9.03
N LEU A 82 2.15 -5.36 -9.43
CA LEU A 82 3.37 -5.03 -10.19
C LEU A 82 4.34 -4.18 -9.37
N TYR A 83 3.80 -3.22 -8.61
CA TYR A 83 4.56 -2.34 -7.72
C TYR A 83 3.82 -2.17 -6.40
N LEU A 84 4.57 -2.03 -5.31
CA LEU A 84 4.06 -1.74 -3.97
C LEU A 84 4.78 -0.51 -3.42
N SER A 85 4.04 0.35 -2.73
CA SER A 85 4.56 1.51 -2.02
C SER A 85 5.05 1.11 -0.62
N CYS A 86 5.99 1.88 -0.08
CA CYS A 86 6.45 1.77 1.31
C CYS A 86 6.24 3.11 2.01
N ASP A 87 5.00 3.34 2.47
CA ASP A 87 4.58 4.61 3.04
C ASP A 87 4.70 4.65 4.57
N PRO A 88 5.08 5.79 5.18
CA PRO A 88 5.26 5.89 6.64
C PRO A 88 4.02 5.53 7.47
N TYR A 89 2.80 5.74 6.95
CA TYR A 89 1.55 5.40 7.66
C TYR A 89 1.44 3.89 7.94
N MET A 90 2.06 3.04 7.11
CA MET A 90 2.05 1.59 7.29
C MET A 90 2.64 1.19 8.64
N ARG A 91 3.62 1.94 9.17
CA ARG A 91 4.17 1.65 10.51
C ARG A 91 3.08 1.76 11.57
N SER A 92 2.25 2.80 11.58
CA SER A 92 1.19 2.95 12.60
C SER A 92 0.33 1.68 12.65
N ARG A 93 -0.13 1.20 11.48
CA ARG A 93 -0.94 -0.03 11.34
C ARG A 93 -0.24 -1.32 11.83
N MET A 94 1.08 -1.34 12.02
CA MET A 94 1.79 -2.49 12.63
C MET A 94 1.68 -2.52 14.15
N SER A 95 1.27 -1.42 14.81
CA SER A 95 0.90 -1.46 16.23
C SER A 95 -0.55 -1.91 16.39
N ARG A 96 -0.89 -2.34 17.61
CA ARG A 96 -2.27 -2.52 18.04
C ARG A 96 -2.73 -1.26 18.74
N HIS A 97 -3.85 -0.70 18.32
CA HIS A 97 -4.55 0.39 19.00
C HIS A 97 -5.83 -0.14 19.64
N ASP A 98 -6.12 0.32 20.86
CA ASP A 98 -7.39 -0.02 21.55
C ASP A 98 -8.54 0.90 21.09
N GLU A 99 -8.21 2.07 20.53
CA GLU A 99 -9.15 3.04 19.94
C GLU A 99 -9.06 3.03 18.41
N PRO A 100 -10.18 3.24 17.66
CA PRO A 100 -10.18 3.24 16.20
C PRO A 100 -9.28 4.32 15.59
N SER A 101 -8.41 3.91 14.65
CA SER A 101 -7.63 4.81 13.80
C SER A 101 -8.33 5.06 12.45
N TYR A 102 -7.87 6.07 11.70
CA TYR A 102 -8.43 6.45 10.39
C TYR A 102 -8.18 5.39 9.29
N VAL A 103 -7.25 4.46 9.51
CA VAL A 103 -7.12 3.20 8.75
C VAL A 103 -6.96 2.05 9.75
N PRO A 104 -7.65 0.91 9.59
CA PRO A 104 -7.52 -0.23 10.49
C PRO A 104 -6.10 -0.79 10.58
N ASP A 105 -5.76 -1.30 11.76
CA ASP A 105 -4.50 -2.01 12.02
C ASP A 105 -4.36 -3.26 11.14
N PHE A 106 -3.12 -3.71 10.97
CA PHE A 106 -2.83 -5.00 10.36
C PHE A 106 -3.17 -6.14 11.33
N VAL A 107 -3.82 -7.17 10.79
CA VAL A 107 -4.11 -8.40 11.52
C VAL A 107 -2.88 -9.31 11.50
N GLN A 108 -2.55 -9.90 12.65
CA GLN A 108 -1.43 -10.82 12.78
C GLN A 108 -1.68 -12.11 11.98
N GLY A 109 -0.70 -12.55 11.20
CA GLY A 109 -0.81 -13.71 10.30
C GLY A 109 -1.47 -13.43 8.95
N GLU A 110 -2.09 -12.26 8.76
CA GLU A 110 -2.67 -11.85 7.48
C GLU A 110 -1.67 -11.09 6.61
N VAL A 111 -1.97 -11.01 5.31
CA VAL A 111 -1.17 -10.28 4.33
C VAL A 111 -1.18 -8.79 4.64
N LEU A 112 0.00 -8.16 4.64
CA LEU A 112 0.10 -6.71 4.75
C LEU A 112 -0.62 -6.06 3.56
N THR A 113 -1.24 -4.90 3.78
CA THR A 113 -1.86 -4.11 2.70
C THR A 113 -1.15 -2.77 2.51
N ALA A 114 -0.88 -2.45 1.25
CA ALA A 114 -0.14 -1.26 0.82
C ALA A 114 -0.81 -0.64 -0.40
N LEU A 115 -0.53 0.65 -0.65
CA LEU A 115 -0.82 1.23 -1.95
C LEU A 115 0.08 0.57 -3.01
N GLY A 116 -0.47 0.22 -4.16
CA GLY A 116 0.25 -0.46 -5.22
C GLY A 116 -0.30 -0.14 -6.60
N VAL A 117 0.40 -0.67 -7.60
CA VAL A 117 0.00 -0.64 -9.01
C VAL A 117 -0.11 -2.06 -9.49
N SER A 118 -1.22 -2.38 -10.13
CA SER A 118 -1.61 -3.75 -10.46
C SER A 118 -2.26 -3.82 -11.84
N LYS A 119 -2.24 -5.01 -12.42
CA LYS A 119 -2.94 -5.34 -13.66
C LYS A 119 -4.14 -6.24 -13.37
N VAL A 120 -5.30 -5.91 -13.92
CA VAL A 120 -6.49 -6.77 -13.84
C VAL A 120 -6.25 -8.05 -14.62
N VAL A 121 -6.46 -9.19 -13.96
CA VAL A 121 -6.34 -10.55 -14.54
C VAL A 121 -7.72 -11.11 -14.85
N GLU A 122 -8.67 -10.98 -13.93
CA GLU A 122 -10.07 -11.41 -14.08
C GLU A 122 -10.98 -10.39 -13.38
N SER A 123 -12.20 -10.19 -13.89
CA SER A 123 -13.13 -9.18 -13.38
C SER A 123 -14.60 -9.59 -13.52
N GLY A 124 -15.35 -9.49 -12.42
CA GLY A 124 -16.81 -9.47 -12.43
C GLY A 124 -17.40 -8.05 -12.39
N HIS A 125 -16.54 -7.02 -12.30
CA HIS A 125 -16.96 -5.62 -12.24
C HIS A 125 -17.13 -5.05 -13.66
N GLN A 126 -18.24 -4.36 -13.93
CA GLN A 126 -18.56 -3.85 -15.29
C GLN A 126 -17.50 -2.85 -15.80
N ASP A 127 -17.03 -1.97 -14.92
CA ASP A 127 -16.05 -0.95 -15.27
C ASP A 127 -14.62 -1.47 -15.47
N TYR A 128 -14.24 -2.62 -14.90
CA TYR A 128 -12.86 -3.13 -14.94
C TYR A 128 -12.76 -4.38 -15.81
N LYS A 129 -11.73 -4.46 -16.65
CA LYS A 129 -11.56 -5.54 -17.64
C LYS A 129 -10.17 -6.18 -17.56
N PRO A 130 -10.04 -7.49 -17.81
CA PRO A 130 -8.74 -8.14 -17.98
C PRO A 130 -7.82 -7.35 -18.92
N GLY A 131 -6.63 -7.01 -18.43
CA GLY A 131 -5.70 -6.14 -19.15
C GLY A 131 -5.55 -4.74 -18.58
N ASP A 132 -6.59 -4.19 -17.93
CA ASP A 132 -6.58 -2.84 -17.34
C ASP A 132 -5.45 -2.68 -16.31
N LEU A 133 -4.87 -1.48 -16.26
CA LEU A 133 -3.91 -1.08 -15.24
C LEU A 133 -4.61 -0.20 -14.21
N VAL A 134 -4.37 -0.48 -12.93
CA VAL A 134 -5.01 0.20 -11.79
C VAL A 134 -3.98 0.55 -10.72
N TRP A 135 -4.27 1.57 -9.93
CA TRP A 135 -3.57 1.83 -8.67
C TRP A 135 -4.59 1.96 -7.52
N GLY A 136 -4.20 1.55 -6.32
CA GLY A 136 -5.11 1.45 -5.18
C GLY A 136 -4.51 0.64 -4.03
N MET A 137 -5.34 0.31 -3.03
CA MET A 137 -4.93 -0.52 -1.89
C MET A 137 -4.96 -2.01 -2.27
N THR A 138 -3.81 -2.67 -2.24
CA THR A 138 -3.67 -4.10 -2.56
C THR A 138 -2.87 -4.86 -1.48
N GLY A 139 -2.82 -6.18 -1.58
CA GLY A 139 -2.00 -7.01 -0.70
C GLY A 139 -0.51 -6.94 -1.08
N CYS A 140 0.36 -7.09 -0.09
CA CYS A 140 1.79 -7.32 -0.27
C CYS A 140 2.05 -8.77 -0.74
N GLU A 141 1.52 -9.10 -1.92
CA GLU A 141 1.51 -10.42 -2.52
C GLU A 141 1.54 -10.32 -4.06
N GLU A 142 1.69 -11.43 -4.78
CA GLU A 142 1.73 -11.44 -6.25
C GLU A 142 0.34 -11.26 -6.89
N TYR A 143 -0.70 -11.82 -6.27
CA TYR A 143 -2.10 -11.73 -6.74
C TYR A 143 -3.07 -11.47 -5.59
N THR A 144 -3.92 -10.44 -5.73
CA THR A 144 -4.92 -10.05 -4.71
C THR A 144 -6.33 -10.09 -5.31
N LEU A 145 -7.29 -10.65 -4.58
CA LEU A 145 -8.72 -10.54 -4.88
C LEU A 145 -9.28 -9.30 -4.18
N ILE A 146 -9.73 -8.32 -4.96
CA ILE A 146 -10.36 -7.10 -4.45
C ILE A 146 -11.88 -7.24 -4.58
N THR A 147 -12.59 -7.05 -3.47
CA THR A 147 -14.06 -7.08 -3.39
C THR A 147 -14.71 -5.69 -3.31
N ASN A 148 -13.95 -4.66 -2.93
CA ASN A 148 -14.38 -3.26 -2.98
C ASN A 148 -13.37 -2.41 -3.77
N LEU A 149 -13.84 -1.76 -4.84
CA LEU A 149 -13.03 -0.96 -5.75
C LEU A 149 -13.19 0.57 -5.57
N GLU A 150 -13.89 1.05 -4.53
CA GLU A 150 -14.04 2.49 -4.23
C GLU A 150 -12.70 3.24 -4.14
N SER A 151 -11.67 2.60 -3.59
CA SER A 151 -10.30 3.15 -3.45
C SER A 151 -9.35 2.67 -4.55
N HIS A 152 -9.88 2.27 -5.70
CA HIS A 152 -9.10 1.85 -6.87
C HIS A 152 -9.37 2.79 -8.05
N PHE A 153 -8.31 3.14 -8.76
CA PHE A 153 -8.34 4.11 -9.86
C PHE A 153 -7.66 3.51 -11.09
N LYS A 154 -8.27 3.64 -12.26
CA LYS A 154 -7.63 3.25 -13.52
C LYS A 154 -6.46 4.18 -13.87
N ILE A 155 -5.42 3.58 -14.43
CA ILE A 155 -4.28 4.29 -14.99
C ILE A 155 -4.62 4.74 -16.41
N ASN A 156 -4.83 6.05 -16.56
CA ASN A 156 -5.18 6.68 -17.85
C ASN A 156 -3.95 7.09 -18.68
N HIS A 157 -2.76 7.12 -18.08
CA HIS A 157 -1.48 7.45 -18.75
C HIS A 157 -0.47 6.29 -18.64
N PRO A 158 -0.73 5.13 -19.30
CA PRO A 158 0.14 3.95 -19.23
C PRO A 158 1.49 4.14 -19.96
N GLU A 159 1.66 5.23 -20.73
CA GLU A 159 2.93 5.64 -21.34
C GLU A 159 3.97 6.16 -20.33
N LEU A 160 3.52 6.59 -19.15
CA LEU A 160 4.39 7.01 -18.06
C LEU A 160 4.87 5.79 -17.26
N PRO A 161 6.06 5.84 -16.62
CA PRO A 161 6.53 4.73 -15.80
C PRO A 161 5.51 4.37 -14.72
N LEU A 162 5.01 3.13 -14.73
CA LEU A 162 3.88 2.72 -13.88
C LEU A 162 4.16 2.92 -12.38
N SER A 163 5.42 2.82 -11.95
CA SER A 163 5.85 3.12 -10.58
C SER A 163 5.62 4.57 -10.15
N TYR A 164 5.33 5.51 -11.05
CA TYR A 164 4.97 6.88 -10.68
C TYR A 164 3.62 6.94 -9.97
N TYR A 165 2.73 5.98 -10.22
CA TYR A 165 1.43 5.85 -9.54
C TYR A 165 1.53 5.33 -8.09
N THR A 166 2.69 4.85 -7.62
CA THR A 166 2.96 4.68 -6.18
C THR A 166 3.59 5.94 -5.55
N GLY A 167 3.65 7.06 -6.28
CA GLY A 167 4.36 8.27 -5.88
C GLY A 167 3.73 9.55 -6.43
N VAL A 168 4.39 10.20 -7.38
CA VAL A 168 4.02 11.52 -7.92
C VAL A 168 2.66 11.57 -8.63
N LEU A 169 2.17 10.45 -9.18
CA LEU A 169 0.82 10.33 -9.77
C LEU A 169 -0.16 9.58 -8.86
N GLY A 170 0.27 9.18 -7.66
CA GLY A 170 -0.55 8.49 -6.67
C GLY A 170 -0.79 9.34 -5.43
N MET A 171 -1.08 8.66 -4.31
CA MET A 171 -1.36 9.30 -3.02
C MET A 171 -0.27 10.30 -2.58
N PRO A 172 1.05 10.02 -2.63
CA PRO A 172 2.06 11.01 -2.21
C PRO A 172 2.05 12.32 -3.03
N GLY A 173 1.78 12.23 -4.34
CA GLY A 173 1.60 13.40 -5.20
C GLY A 173 0.34 14.19 -4.89
N PHE A 174 -0.78 13.50 -4.68
CA PHE A 174 -2.04 14.12 -4.24
C PHE A 174 -1.90 14.81 -2.88
N THR A 175 -1.22 14.18 -1.91
CA THR A 175 -0.92 14.77 -0.60
C THR A 175 -0.08 16.04 -0.71
N ALA A 176 0.92 16.06 -1.59
CA ALA A 176 1.71 17.27 -1.85
C ALA A 176 0.87 18.39 -2.46
N TYR A 177 0.02 18.08 -3.45
CA TYR A 177 -0.86 19.04 -4.10
C TYR A 177 -1.90 19.64 -3.14
N ALA A 178 -2.72 18.79 -2.51
CA ALA A 178 -3.80 19.23 -1.64
C ALA A 178 -3.27 19.93 -0.39
N GLY A 179 -2.21 19.38 0.21
CA GLY A 179 -1.56 19.97 1.37
C GLY A 179 -0.95 21.35 1.10
N PHE A 180 -0.39 21.55 -0.08
CA PHE A 180 0.18 22.84 -0.45
C PHE A 180 -0.91 23.84 -0.89
N PHE A 181 -1.69 23.54 -1.92
CA PHE A 181 -2.64 24.51 -2.48
C PHE A 181 -3.92 24.70 -1.67
N GLU A 182 -4.59 23.61 -1.29
CA GLU A 182 -5.91 23.71 -0.62
C GLU A 182 -5.80 24.03 0.87
N VAL A 183 -4.77 23.50 1.54
CA VAL A 183 -4.60 23.65 2.98
C VAL A 183 -3.73 24.86 3.33
N ALA A 184 -2.51 24.96 2.78
CA ALA A 184 -1.61 26.06 3.11
C ALA A 184 -1.87 27.37 2.33
N LYS A 185 -2.57 27.32 1.19
CA LYS A 185 -3.01 28.48 0.38
C LYS A 185 -1.90 29.51 0.10
N PRO A 186 -0.75 29.07 -0.45
CA PRO A 186 0.47 29.85 -0.63
C PRO A 186 0.28 31.01 -1.62
N LYS A 187 1.08 32.05 -1.42
CA LYS A 187 1.21 33.21 -2.29
C LYS A 187 2.63 33.36 -2.78
N LYS A 188 2.78 34.00 -3.94
CA LYS A 188 4.09 34.38 -4.48
C LYS A 188 4.81 35.29 -3.48
N GLY A 189 6.07 34.98 -3.17
CA GLY A 189 6.88 35.67 -2.17
C GLY A 189 6.80 35.10 -0.75
N ASP A 190 5.90 34.15 -0.47
CA ASP A 190 5.86 33.48 0.83
C ASP A 190 7.13 32.65 1.08
N TYR A 191 7.49 32.52 2.35
CA TYR A 191 8.55 31.63 2.82
C TYR A 191 7.93 30.28 3.17
N VAL A 192 8.48 29.19 2.61
CA VAL A 192 8.00 27.82 2.80
C VAL A 192 9.13 26.98 3.37
N PHE A 193 8.90 26.36 4.52
CA PHE A 193 9.79 25.35 5.07
C PHE A 193 9.17 23.95 4.91
N VAL A 194 9.96 23.01 4.41
CA VAL A 194 9.54 21.61 4.21
C VAL A 194 10.41 20.68 5.06
N SER A 195 9.79 19.93 5.97
CA SER A 195 10.47 18.87 6.73
C SER A 195 10.55 17.56 5.92
N ALA A 196 11.64 16.82 6.12
CA ALA A 196 11.97 15.62 5.36
C ALA A 196 11.86 15.83 3.82
N ALA A 197 12.33 17.00 3.36
CA ALA A 197 12.07 17.54 2.03
C ALA A 197 12.55 16.66 0.86
N SER A 198 13.48 15.72 1.09
CA SER A 198 13.91 14.75 0.07
C SER A 198 12.99 13.52 -0.05
N GLY A 199 11.87 13.47 0.70
CA GLY A 199 10.88 12.39 0.66
C GLY A 199 9.94 12.50 -0.53
N ALA A 200 9.05 11.51 -0.71
CA ALA A 200 8.11 11.47 -1.85
C ALA A 200 7.20 12.71 -1.89
N VAL A 201 6.57 13.07 -0.76
CA VAL A 201 5.73 14.27 -0.63
C VAL A 201 6.59 15.55 -0.64
N GLY A 202 7.60 15.63 0.24
CA GLY A 202 8.38 16.85 0.46
C GLY A 202 9.10 17.39 -0.79
N GLN A 203 9.58 16.51 -1.69
CA GLN A 203 10.28 16.97 -2.90
C GLN A 203 9.31 17.60 -3.90
N LEU A 204 8.04 17.17 -3.89
CA LEU A 204 6.99 17.70 -4.74
C LEU A 204 6.49 19.03 -4.17
N VAL A 205 6.23 19.11 -2.86
CA VAL A 205 5.84 20.36 -2.18
C VAL A 205 6.86 21.47 -2.45
N GLY A 206 8.16 21.17 -2.34
CA GLY A 206 9.20 22.16 -2.61
C GLY A 206 9.18 22.66 -4.06
N GLN A 207 9.03 21.77 -5.04
CA GLN A 207 8.93 22.15 -6.45
C GLN A 207 7.65 22.94 -6.75
N LEU A 208 6.50 22.55 -6.19
CA LEU A 208 5.25 23.32 -6.30
C LEU A 208 5.39 24.73 -5.70
N ALA A 209 6.10 24.85 -4.57
CA ALA A 209 6.41 26.14 -3.95
C ALA A 209 7.36 26.99 -4.80
N LYS A 210 8.39 26.39 -5.42
CA LYS A 210 9.24 27.10 -6.39
C LYS A 210 8.46 27.58 -7.61
N ILE A 211 7.55 26.77 -8.16
CA ILE A 211 6.68 27.14 -9.29
C ILE A 211 5.73 28.29 -8.91
N THR A 212 5.21 28.29 -7.68
CA THR A 212 4.36 29.37 -7.13
C THR A 212 5.15 30.67 -6.87
N GLY A 213 6.48 30.63 -6.94
CA GLY A 213 7.35 31.78 -6.68
C GLY A 213 7.56 32.07 -5.19
N CYS A 214 7.53 31.03 -4.35
CA CYS A 214 7.92 31.07 -2.95
C CYS A 214 9.45 30.95 -2.79
N TYR A 215 9.94 31.38 -1.63
CA TYR A 215 11.29 31.06 -1.14
C TYR A 215 11.22 29.78 -0.30
N VAL A 216 12.02 28.77 -0.64
CA VAL A 216 11.84 27.40 -0.14
C VAL A 216 13.10 26.89 0.57
N VAL A 217 12.93 26.49 1.83
CA VAL A 217 13.97 25.87 2.66
C VAL A 217 13.59 24.43 3.03
N GLY A 218 14.49 23.47 2.82
CA GLY A 218 14.24 22.06 3.10
C GLY A 218 15.19 21.47 4.16
N SER A 219 14.68 20.62 5.05
CA SER A 219 15.55 19.79 5.91
C SER A 219 15.64 18.35 5.39
N ALA A 220 16.83 17.75 5.49
CA ALA A 220 17.05 16.35 5.16
C ALA A 220 18.05 15.69 6.12
N GLY A 221 18.11 14.35 6.10
CA GLY A 221 18.93 13.57 7.04
C GLY A 221 20.37 13.26 6.60
N SER A 222 20.83 13.73 5.44
CA SER A 222 22.20 13.56 4.95
C SER A 222 22.59 14.70 4.00
N ASP A 223 23.88 14.99 3.90
CA ASP A 223 24.40 16.07 3.05
C ASP A 223 24.14 15.80 1.56
N GLU A 224 24.18 14.54 1.14
CA GLU A 224 23.78 14.09 -0.20
C GLU A 224 22.33 14.51 -0.52
N LYS A 225 21.39 14.29 0.41
CA LYS A 225 19.99 14.69 0.26
C LYS A 225 19.84 16.22 0.26
N VAL A 226 20.63 16.93 1.07
CA VAL A 226 20.71 18.40 1.04
C VAL A 226 21.21 18.91 -0.30
N ASN A 227 22.21 18.26 -0.90
CA ASN A 227 22.72 18.61 -2.22
C ASN A 227 21.66 18.38 -3.31
N LEU A 228 20.93 17.26 -3.26
CA LEU A 228 19.81 16.99 -4.17
C LEU A 228 18.71 18.05 -4.08
N LEU A 229 18.36 18.52 -2.88
CA LEU A 229 17.40 19.60 -2.68
C LEU A 229 17.79 20.88 -3.41
N LYS A 230 19.05 21.32 -3.25
CA LYS A 230 19.56 22.53 -3.89
C LYS A 230 19.75 22.39 -5.40
N THR A 231 20.35 21.29 -5.84
CA THR A 231 20.80 21.12 -7.24
C THR A 231 19.73 20.56 -8.17
N LYS A 232 18.97 19.54 -7.74
CA LYS A 232 17.99 18.84 -8.58
C LYS A 232 16.57 19.35 -8.39
N PHE A 233 16.19 19.69 -7.15
CA PHE A 233 14.83 20.12 -6.82
C PHE A 233 14.67 21.65 -6.71
N GLY A 234 15.74 22.41 -6.88
CA GLY A 234 15.70 23.88 -6.98
C GLY A 234 15.35 24.63 -5.69
N PHE A 235 15.55 24.02 -4.51
CA PHE A 235 15.35 24.69 -3.22
C PHE A 235 16.37 25.82 -3.04
N ASP A 236 15.92 26.99 -2.58
CA ASP A 236 16.81 28.15 -2.33
C ASP A 236 17.80 27.86 -1.21
N ASN A 237 17.38 27.10 -0.20
CA ASN A 237 18.30 26.57 0.79
C ASN A 237 17.87 25.20 1.33
N ALA A 238 18.83 24.50 1.94
CA ALA A 238 18.60 23.23 2.61
C ALA A 238 19.73 22.94 3.61
N PHE A 239 19.41 22.20 4.67
CA PHE A 239 20.34 21.84 5.74
C PHE A 239 20.14 20.40 6.23
N ASN A 240 21.20 19.84 6.83
CA ASN A 240 21.20 18.49 7.37
C ASN A 240 20.86 18.55 8.86
N TYR A 241 19.60 18.26 9.22
CA TYR A 241 19.11 18.42 10.60
C TYR A 241 19.86 17.56 11.63
N LYS A 242 20.62 16.53 11.19
CA LYS A 242 21.47 15.70 12.06
C LYS A 242 22.84 16.29 12.36
N LYS A 243 23.18 17.45 11.78
CA LYS A 243 24.44 18.17 12.03
C LYS A 243 24.24 19.51 12.77
N GLU A 244 23.02 20.03 12.78
CA GLU A 244 22.69 21.25 13.50
C GLU A 244 22.51 20.96 15.00
N GLN A 245 23.09 21.80 15.86
CA GLN A 245 22.91 21.71 17.32
C GLN A 245 21.63 22.41 17.76
N ASP A 246 21.28 23.51 17.10
CA ASP A 246 20.06 24.28 17.32
C ASP A 246 19.33 24.47 15.98
N LEU A 247 18.18 23.82 15.85
CA LEU A 247 17.32 23.87 14.68
C LEU A 247 16.58 25.20 14.55
N THR A 248 16.25 25.82 15.68
CA THR A 248 15.54 27.10 15.75
C THR A 248 16.45 28.24 15.31
N ALA A 249 17.69 28.28 15.82
CA ALA A 249 18.72 29.21 15.34
C ALA A 249 19.04 28.99 13.85
N THR A 250 19.06 27.73 13.40
CA THR A 250 19.26 27.39 11.98
C THR A 250 18.14 27.93 11.10
N LEU A 251 16.88 27.78 11.51
CA LEU A 251 15.74 28.31 10.76
C LEU A 251 15.73 29.84 10.73
N LYS A 252 15.96 30.51 11.87
CA LYS A 252 16.10 31.98 11.94
C LYS A 252 17.21 32.52 11.02
N ARG A 253 18.30 31.77 10.83
CA ARG A 253 19.40 32.12 9.91
C ARG A 253 19.04 31.96 8.44
N LEU A 254 18.11 31.06 8.10
CA LEU A 254 17.75 30.71 6.72
C LEU A 254 16.45 31.37 6.25
N ILE A 255 15.62 31.84 7.19
CA ILE A 255 14.28 32.39 6.94
C ILE A 255 14.17 33.72 7.69
N ALA A 256 14.19 34.82 6.93
CA ALA A 256 14.13 36.17 7.48
C ALA A 256 12.69 36.65 7.81
N SER A 257 11.67 35.89 7.40
CA SER A 257 10.25 36.23 7.59
C SER A 257 9.69 35.63 8.88
N SER A 258 8.90 36.43 9.60
CA SER A 258 8.10 35.96 10.75
C SER A 258 6.87 35.15 10.33
N SER A 259 6.43 35.24 9.08
CA SER A 259 5.36 34.42 8.50
C SER A 259 5.96 33.40 7.54
N THR A 260 5.84 32.12 7.90
CA THR A 260 6.40 30.98 7.16
C THR A 260 5.38 29.85 7.10
N ILE A 261 5.17 29.27 5.91
CA ILE A 261 4.36 28.06 5.74
C ILE A 261 5.21 26.86 6.13
N PHE A 262 4.76 26.08 7.12
CA PHE A 262 5.44 24.86 7.58
C PHE A 262 4.74 23.61 7.03
N PHE A 263 5.40 22.89 6.14
CA PHE A 263 4.92 21.60 5.64
C PHE A 263 5.62 20.44 6.36
N CYS A 264 4.84 19.64 7.10
CA CYS A 264 5.37 18.50 7.85
C CYS A 264 5.10 17.17 7.13
N SER A 265 6.16 16.45 6.71
CA SER A 265 6.01 15.17 6.01
C SER A 265 6.14 13.92 6.90
N SER A 266 6.80 14.02 8.08
CA SER A 266 7.04 12.85 8.96
C SER A 266 7.55 13.15 10.38
N ASP A 267 8.29 14.25 10.59
CA ASP A 267 9.18 14.35 11.76
C ASP A 267 8.58 15.21 12.90
N PHE A 268 7.86 14.58 13.84
CA PHE A 268 7.25 15.24 15.01
C PHE A 268 8.29 15.95 15.91
N GLN A 269 9.55 15.50 15.91
CA GLN A 269 10.67 16.14 16.63
C GLN A 269 10.96 17.57 16.14
N LEU A 270 10.65 17.90 14.88
CA LEU A 270 10.81 19.25 14.33
C LEU A 270 9.63 20.16 14.65
N ILE A 271 8.47 19.62 15.07
CA ILE A 271 7.25 20.39 15.31
C ILE A 271 7.38 21.21 16.60
N GLY A 272 7.88 20.61 17.68
CA GLY A 272 7.96 21.27 19.00
C GLY A 272 8.72 22.59 18.99
N PRO A 273 10.01 22.63 18.58
CA PRO A 273 10.82 23.85 18.60
C PRO A 273 10.32 24.93 17.63
N VAL A 274 9.70 24.54 16.51
CA VAL A 274 9.22 25.49 15.50
C VAL A 274 7.88 26.11 15.90
N ASN A 275 6.93 25.30 16.36
CA ASN A 275 5.56 25.73 16.67
C ASN A 275 5.45 26.60 17.94
N GLN A 276 6.49 26.63 18.80
CA GLN A 276 6.51 27.48 20.00
C GLN A 276 6.98 28.92 19.73
N GLU A 277 7.88 29.16 18.78
CA GLU A 277 8.37 30.51 18.45
C GLU A 277 7.79 31.07 17.15
N PHE A 278 7.48 30.21 16.18
CA PHE A 278 6.80 30.60 14.96
C PHE A 278 5.33 30.21 15.10
N LEU A 279 4.45 31.22 15.29
CA LEU A 279 2.99 31.07 15.36
C LEU A 279 2.44 30.63 13.99
N VAL A 280 2.63 29.35 13.66
CA VAL A 280 2.37 28.77 12.34
C VAL A 280 1.38 27.63 12.47
N PRO A 281 0.31 27.59 11.65
CA PRO A 281 -0.54 26.40 11.57
C PRO A 281 0.28 25.21 11.05
N CYS A 282 0.64 24.28 11.94
CA CYS A 282 1.25 23.01 11.54
C CYS A 282 0.20 22.12 10.88
N TYR A 283 0.18 22.09 9.56
CA TYR A 283 -0.70 21.22 8.80
C TYR A 283 -0.19 19.77 8.78
N LEU A 284 -0.63 19.00 9.77
CA LEU A 284 -0.39 17.56 9.89
C LEU A 284 -1.34 16.79 8.96
N LEU A 285 -0.83 16.30 7.83
CA LEU A 285 -1.57 15.40 6.92
C LEU A 285 -1.39 13.91 7.29
N SER A 286 -0.47 13.59 8.20
CA SER A 286 -0.33 12.28 8.82
C SER A 286 -0.82 12.33 10.27
N GLY A 287 -2.02 11.80 10.52
CA GLY A 287 -2.69 11.83 11.82
C GLY A 287 -2.07 10.90 12.86
N THR A 288 -0.86 11.19 13.35
CA THR A 288 -0.19 10.43 14.41
C THR A 288 0.18 11.33 15.59
N SER A 289 -0.59 11.22 16.67
CA SER A 289 -0.21 11.73 17.99
C SER A 289 0.54 10.64 18.75
N GLN A 290 1.86 10.76 18.93
CA GLN A 290 2.61 9.99 19.92
C GLN A 290 3.96 10.62 20.25
N ARG A 291 4.38 10.53 21.53
CA ARG A 291 5.63 11.13 22.04
C ARG A 291 6.85 10.37 21.54
N ALA A 292 7.89 11.11 21.17
CA ALA A 292 9.14 10.54 20.71
C ALA A 292 9.96 9.89 21.84
N SER A 293 10.56 8.74 21.56
CA SER A 293 11.76 8.27 22.24
C SER A 293 12.92 8.22 21.23
N THR A 294 14.12 8.59 21.68
CA THR A 294 15.31 8.77 20.83
C THR A 294 16.25 7.57 20.91
N SER A 295 16.47 6.85 19.81
CA SER A 295 17.72 6.12 19.58
C SER A 295 17.95 5.82 18.08
N THR A 296 19.15 5.32 17.77
CA THR A 296 19.81 5.46 16.47
C THR A 296 19.75 4.20 15.61
N SER A 297 19.35 4.31 14.35
CA SER A 297 20.09 3.80 13.17
C SER A 297 19.33 4.11 11.87
N ARG A 298 19.97 3.93 10.70
CA ARG A 298 19.46 4.38 9.40
C ARG A 298 19.37 3.21 8.41
N THR A 299 18.62 3.44 7.32
CA THR A 299 18.66 2.68 6.04
C THR A 299 18.34 1.18 6.10
N TRP A 300 17.05 0.83 6.03
CA TRP A 300 16.58 -0.56 5.82
C TRP A 300 15.55 -0.75 4.69
N VAL A 301 14.59 0.17 4.50
CA VAL A 301 13.42 0.02 3.59
C VAL A 301 13.76 -0.41 2.15
N ALA A 302 14.98 -0.14 1.66
CA ALA A 302 15.40 -0.53 0.31
C ALA A 302 15.98 -1.97 0.18
N ARG A 303 16.28 -2.68 1.28
CA ARG A 303 17.03 -3.95 1.22
C ARG A 303 16.18 -5.20 1.01
N CYS A 304 14.96 -5.28 1.55
CA CYS A 304 14.09 -6.44 1.32
C CYS A 304 13.72 -6.60 -0.17
N TRP A 305 13.47 -5.49 -0.88
CA TRP A 305 12.86 -5.52 -2.21
C TRP A 305 13.83 -5.94 -3.33
N MET A 306 15.11 -5.54 -3.26
CA MET A 306 16.13 -5.97 -4.24
C MET A 306 16.35 -7.49 -4.27
N ARG A 307 15.96 -8.23 -3.22
CA ARG A 307 16.05 -9.70 -3.18
C ARG A 307 14.82 -10.41 -3.74
N CYS A 308 13.76 -9.67 -4.06
CA CYS A 308 12.51 -10.19 -4.62
C CYS A 308 12.44 -10.05 -6.15
N CYS A 309 13.10 -9.03 -6.72
CA CYS A 309 13.17 -8.78 -8.17
C CYS A 309 14.40 -9.39 -8.87
N SER A 310 15.13 -10.31 -8.23
CA SER A 310 16.39 -10.88 -8.75
C SER A 310 16.30 -12.37 -9.13
N THR A 311 15.11 -12.85 -9.51
CA THR A 311 14.83 -14.15 -10.16
C THR A 311 13.62 -14.03 -11.06
#